data_AF-A0A2L0BWI3-F1
#
_entry.id   AF-A0A2L0BWI3-F1
#
_cell.length_a   1.000
_cell.length_b   1.000
_cell.length_c   1.000
_cell.angle_alpha   90.00
_cell.angle_beta   90.00
_cell.angle_gamma   90.00
#
_symmetry.space_group_name_H-M   'P 1'
#
loop_
_entity.id
_entity.type
_entity.pdbx_description
1 polymer ?
#
loop_
_entity_poly.entity_id
_entity_poly.type
_entity_poly.pdbx_seq_one_letter_code
_entity_poly.pdbx_strand_id
1 'polypeptide(L)'
;TIDILDVVNPGEQNLKLKTSNSHKGPYEFEKVEHVQEIKDEHEGPIWCMKFSVCGRLLATAGQDKVLRIWIVRDSFQFFQDMRTKYNAEKVSPTPSQESLVSHHSNDTTASVLAAFSSMNSSSSQENNKIVFMPKPFCTYSGHTSDLLDVSWSKNYFILSSSMDKTVRLWHISRKECLCCF
;
A
#
# COMPACT_ATOMS: atom_id res chain seq x y z
N THR A 1 2.11 9.68 -27.91
CA THR A 1 2.83 9.79 -26.63
C THR A 1 2.21 10.96 -25.92
N ILE A 2 1.70 10.74 -24.71
CA ILE A 2 1.18 11.83 -23.88
C ILE A 2 2.34 12.26 -23.00
N ASP A 3 2.70 13.53 -23.07
CA ASP A 3 3.68 14.12 -22.16
C ASP A 3 2.97 14.38 -20.83
N ILE A 4 3.53 13.83 -19.76
CA ILE A 4 2.98 13.96 -18.40
C ILE A 4 3.60 15.21 -17.78
N LEU A 5 2.75 16.08 -17.22
CA LEU A 5 3.23 17.20 -16.42
C LEU A 5 3.77 16.65 -15.09
N ASP A 6 5.09 16.76 -14.88
CA ASP A 6 5.70 16.39 -13.62
C ASP A 6 5.68 17.56 -12.63
N VAL A 7 4.67 17.56 -11.75
CA VAL A 7 4.56 18.56 -10.68
C VAL A 7 5.48 18.21 -9.50
N VAL A 8 5.90 16.94 -9.37
CA VAL A 8 6.67 16.44 -8.23
C VAL A 8 8.16 16.70 -8.41
N ASN A 9 8.72 16.45 -9.60
CA ASN A 9 10.13 16.68 -9.92
C ASN A 9 10.28 17.58 -11.17
N PRO A 10 10.01 18.89 -11.06
CA PRO A 10 10.09 19.80 -12.20
C PRO A 10 11.53 19.89 -12.73
N GLY A 11 11.78 19.35 -13.93
CA GLY A 11 13.06 19.46 -14.65
C GLY A 11 13.82 18.14 -14.84
N GLU A 12 13.39 17.05 -14.19
CA GLU A 12 13.90 15.70 -14.50
C GLU A 12 13.12 15.08 -15.67
N GLN A 13 13.68 14.03 -16.28
CA GLN A 13 13.28 13.49 -17.60
C GLN A 13 11.76 13.39 -17.78
N ASN A 14 11.25 13.97 -18.87
CA ASN A 14 9.82 13.93 -19.24
C ASN A 14 9.25 12.50 -19.17
N LEU A 15 8.34 12.27 -18.22
CA LEU A 15 7.54 11.04 -18.11
C LEU A 15 6.70 10.91 -19.40
N LYS A 16 6.96 9.85 -20.18
CA LYS A 16 6.29 9.59 -21.46
C LYS A 16 5.33 8.43 -21.33
N LEU A 17 4.04 8.70 -21.52
CA LEU A 17 3.03 7.64 -21.58
C LEU A 17 2.86 7.16 -23.03
N LYS A 18 3.00 5.84 -23.23
CA LYS A 18 2.71 5.16 -24.49
C LYS A 18 1.54 4.20 -24.27
N THR A 19 0.50 4.36 -25.05
CA THR A 19 -0.63 3.44 -25.07
C THR A 19 -0.33 2.25 -25.98
N SER A 20 -0.81 1.05 -25.63
CA SER A 20 -0.73 -0.11 -26.53
C SER A 20 -1.72 0.07 -27.68
N ASN A 21 -1.30 -0.25 -28.90
CA ASN A 21 -2.06 0.05 -30.13
C ASN A 21 -3.28 -0.87 -30.38
N SER A 22 -3.78 -1.58 -29.37
CA SER A 22 -4.86 -2.56 -29.55
C SER A 22 -6.18 -2.01 -28.99
N HIS A 23 -7.12 -1.75 -29.91
CA HIS A 23 -8.50 -1.27 -29.68
C HIS A 23 -8.61 0.23 -29.31
N LYS A 24 -8.55 1.07 -30.35
CA LYS A 24 -8.78 2.51 -30.32
C LYS A 24 -10.25 2.84 -30.01
N GLY A 25 -10.64 2.76 -28.74
CA GLY A 25 -11.65 3.68 -28.20
C GLY A 25 -11.01 5.07 -28.01
N PRO A 26 -11.78 6.16 -28.00
CA PRO A 26 -11.26 7.47 -27.63
C PRO A 26 -10.91 7.44 -26.14
N TYR A 27 -9.64 7.17 -25.82
CA TYR A 27 -9.11 7.38 -24.48
C TYR A 27 -8.60 8.81 -24.41
N GLU A 28 -9.49 9.76 -24.15
CA GLU A 28 -9.16 11.16 -23.89
C GLU A 28 -8.63 11.29 -22.45
N PHE A 29 -7.43 10.78 -22.20
CA PHE A 29 -6.67 11.14 -21.01
C PHE A 29 -6.14 12.57 -21.20
N GLU A 30 -6.98 13.55 -20.92
CA GLU A 30 -6.55 14.94 -20.88
C GLU A 30 -5.87 15.25 -19.54
N LYS A 31 -4.76 16.01 -19.58
CA LYS A 31 -4.06 16.54 -18.39
C LYS A 31 -3.56 15.48 -17.41
N VAL A 32 -2.82 14.49 -17.92
CA VAL A 32 -2.11 13.55 -17.04
C VAL A 32 -1.02 14.29 -16.26
N GLU A 33 -1.14 14.28 -14.93
CA GLU A 33 -0.18 14.89 -14.01
C GLU A 33 0.45 13.79 -13.15
N HIS A 34 1.76 13.88 -12.94
CA HIS A 34 2.41 13.18 -11.85
C HIS A 34 2.15 13.98 -10.57
N VAL A 35 1.39 13.39 -9.65
CA VAL A 35 0.88 14.08 -8.45
C VAL A 35 1.56 13.65 -7.15
N GLN A 36 2.13 12.45 -7.11
CA GLN A 36 2.74 11.91 -5.91
C GLN A 36 3.76 10.85 -6.25
N GLU A 37 4.93 10.96 -5.62
CA GLU A 37 5.95 9.92 -5.59
C GLU A 37 6.18 9.48 -4.15
N ILE A 38 6.26 8.17 -3.91
CA ILE A 38 6.57 7.60 -2.60
C ILE A 38 7.94 6.91 -2.72
N LYS A 39 8.98 7.61 -2.26
CA LYS A 39 10.38 7.15 -2.30
C LYS A 39 10.77 6.38 -1.04
N ASP A 40 11.81 5.57 -1.16
CA ASP A 40 12.57 4.96 -0.05
C ASP A 40 11.78 4.05 0.89
N GLU A 41 10.62 3.54 0.46
CA GLU A 41 9.83 2.61 1.26
C GLU A 41 10.04 1.16 0.88
N HIS A 42 10.22 0.84 -0.41
CA HIS A 42 10.58 -0.51 -0.89
C HIS A 42 12.07 -0.59 -1.22
N GLU A 43 12.70 -1.73 -0.90
CA GLU A 43 14.08 -2.03 -1.30
C GLU A 43 14.09 -2.96 -2.54
N GLY A 44 14.40 -2.39 -3.70
CA GLY A 44 14.39 -3.12 -4.97
C GLY A 44 13.05 -3.11 -5.71
N PRO A 45 12.91 -3.89 -6.79
CA PRO A 45 11.76 -3.83 -7.68
C PRO A 45 10.47 -4.29 -7.02
N ILE A 46 9.39 -3.58 -7.33
CA ILE A 46 8.02 -3.98 -7.03
C ILE A 46 7.52 -4.81 -8.20
N TRP A 47 7.17 -6.08 -7.98
CA TRP A 47 6.65 -6.96 -9.03
C TRP A 47 5.14 -6.99 -9.08
N CYS A 48 4.47 -6.72 -7.96
CA CYS A 48 3.03 -6.76 -7.88
C CYS A 48 2.45 -5.53 -7.19
N MET A 49 1.41 -4.97 -7.80
CA MET A 49 0.60 -3.89 -7.25
C MET A 49 -0.89 -4.22 -7.49
N LYS A 50 -1.70 -4.23 -6.43
CA LYS A 50 -3.13 -4.54 -6.51
C LYS A 50 -3.95 -3.63 -5.62
N PHE A 51 -4.94 -2.95 -6.20
CA PHE A 51 -5.96 -2.29 -5.40
C PHE A 51 -6.82 -3.32 -4.66
N SER A 52 -7.21 -2.97 -3.44
CA SER A 52 -8.31 -3.64 -2.75
C SER A 52 -9.61 -3.52 -3.57
N VAL A 53 -10.55 -4.42 -3.32
CA VAL A 53 -11.87 -4.44 -3.99
C VAL A 53 -12.61 -3.10 -3.85
N CYS A 54 -12.40 -2.39 -2.73
CA CYS A 54 -13.03 -1.09 -2.49
C CYS A 54 -12.31 0.11 -3.11
N GLY A 55 -11.14 -0.08 -3.72
CA GLY A 55 -10.33 0.99 -4.34
C GLY A 55 -9.63 1.94 -3.37
N ARG A 56 -9.83 1.79 -2.05
CA ARG A 56 -9.29 2.71 -1.03
C ARG A 56 -7.93 2.29 -0.46
N LEU A 57 -7.51 1.07 -0.76
CA LEU A 57 -6.22 0.50 -0.35
C LEU A 57 -5.48 0.00 -1.58
N LEU A 58 -4.15 0.12 -1.56
CA LEU A 58 -3.25 -0.44 -2.55
C LEU A 58 -2.26 -1.37 -1.84
N ALA A 59 -2.13 -2.61 -2.31
CA ALA A 59 -1.06 -3.51 -1.89
C ALA A 59 0.10 -3.43 -2.87
N THR A 60 1.32 -3.39 -2.36
CA THR A 60 2.57 -3.47 -3.14
C THR A 60 3.50 -4.52 -2.54
N ALA A 61 4.15 -5.30 -3.41
CA ALA A 61 5.04 -6.38 -3.01
C ALA A 61 6.12 -6.64 -4.08
N GLY A 62 7.29 -7.12 -3.66
CA GLY A 62 8.40 -7.37 -4.57
C GLY A 62 9.62 -7.99 -3.90
N GLN A 63 10.81 -7.53 -4.30
CA GLN A 63 12.10 -8.12 -3.94
C GLN A 63 12.47 -7.97 -2.46
N ASP A 64 12.03 -6.90 -1.80
CA ASP A 64 12.30 -6.68 -0.38
C ASP A 64 11.58 -7.63 0.57
N LYS A 65 10.79 -8.57 0.03
CA LYS A 65 10.11 -9.63 0.81
C LYS A 65 9.03 -9.08 1.75
N VAL A 66 8.64 -7.83 1.57
CA VAL A 66 7.73 -7.12 2.46
C VAL A 66 6.49 -6.67 1.69
N LEU A 67 5.33 -7.06 2.18
CA LEU A 67 4.04 -6.61 1.66
C LEU A 67 3.65 -5.30 2.36
N ARG A 68 3.47 -4.22 1.59
CA ARG A 68 3.01 -2.92 2.09
C ARG A 68 1.60 -2.63 1.64
N ILE A 69 0.81 -2.05 2.55
CA ILE A 69 -0.57 -1.61 2.28
C ILE A 69 -0.63 -0.10 2.44
N TRP A 70 -0.99 0.59 1.37
CA TRP A 70 -1.17 2.05 1.31
C TRP A 70 -2.65 2.40 1.40
N ILE A 71 -2.98 3.49 2.09
CA ILE A 71 -4.36 4.01 2.16
C ILE A 71 -4.48 5.28 1.33
N VAL A 72 -5.56 5.40 0.57
CA VAL A 72 -6.00 6.68 -0.02
C VAL A 72 -6.33 7.65 1.11
N ARG A 73 -5.76 8.86 1.07
CA ARG A 73 -5.82 9.87 2.13
C ARG A 73 -7.23 10.04 2.73
N ASP A 74 -8.24 10.22 1.89
CA ASP A 74 -9.63 10.46 2.32
C ASP A 74 -10.24 9.29 3.10
N SER A 75 -9.69 8.09 2.93
CA SER A 75 -10.15 6.88 3.61
C SER A 75 -9.34 6.57 4.88
N PHE A 76 -8.29 7.35 5.18
CA PHE A 76 -7.39 7.07 6.29
C PHE A 76 -8.12 7.00 7.64
N GLN A 77 -8.94 7.99 7.96
CA GLN A 77 -9.66 8.05 9.23
C GLN A 77 -10.58 6.83 9.43
N PHE A 78 -11.29 6.41 8.37
CA PHE A 78 -12.17 5.25 8.41
C PHE A 78 -11.41 3.96 8.80
N PHE A 79 -10.26 3.69 8.16
CA PHE A 79 -9.48 2.49 8.45
C PHE A 79 -8.73 2.58 9.78
N GLN A 80 -8.33 3.78 10.19
CA GLN A 80 -7.75 4.02 11.50
C GLN A 80 -8.75 3.70 12.62
N ASP A 81 -9.98 4.18 12.51
CA ASP A 81 -11.05 3.89 13.48
C ASP A 81 -11.39 2.39 13.51
N MET A 82 -11.46 1.76 12.34
CA MET A 82 -11.69 0.32 12.22
C MET A 82 -10.61 -0.49 12.95
N ARG A 83 -9.33 -0.14 12.77
CA ARG A 83 -8.20 -0.78 13.47
C ARG A 83 -8.27 -0.55 14.97
N THR A 84 -8.61 0.66 15.42
CA THR A 84 -8.72 0.99 16.85
C THR A 84 -9.83 0.17 17.53
N LYS A 85 -11.01 0.09 16.92
CA LYS A 85 -12.14 -0.74 17.42
C LYS A 85 -11.75 -2.21 17.55
N TYR A 86 -11.13 -2.77 16.51
CA TYR A 86 -10.67 -4.16 16.52
C TYR A 86 -9.65 -4.45 17.64
N ASN A 87 -8.73 -3.52 17.91
CA ASN A 87 -7.73 -3.68 18.98
C ASN A 87 -8.31 -3.48 20.39
N ALA A 88 -9.37 -2.69 20.54
CA ALA A 88 -10.08 -2.51 21.82
C ALA A 88 -10.88 -3.76 22.20
N GLU A 89 -11.44 -4.47 21.22
CA GLU A 89 -12.34 -5.60 21.40
C GLU A 89 -11.64 -6.97 21.51
N LYS A 90 -10.44 -7.09 22.11
CA LYS A 90 -9.71 -8.38 22.16
C LYS A 90 -10.50 -9.54 22.83
N VAL A 91 -11.28 -10.26 22.02
CA VAL A 91 -11.61 -11.68 22.15
C VAL A 91 -10.80 -12.43 21.09
N SER A 92 -9.66 -13.01 21.49
CA SER A 92 -8.88 -13.83 20.57
C SER A 92 -9.49 -15.22 20.41
N PRO A 93 -9.70 -15.74 19.19
CA PRO A 93 -9.38 -17.13 18.94
C PRO A 93 -7.84 -17.21 18.84
N THR A 94 -7.27 -17.96 19.77
CA THR A 94 -5.91 -18.52 19.86
C THR A 94 -4.84 -17.99 18.88
N PRO A 95 -3.69 -17.46 19.37
CA PRO A 95 -2.54 -17.19 18.50
C PRO A 95 -2.09 -18.52 17.86
N SER A 96 -2.01 -18.58 16.53
CA SER A 96 -1.31 -19.65 15.84
C SER A 96 0.19 -19.52 16.16
N GLN A 97 0.92 -20.64 16.17
CA GLN A 97 2.35 -20.64 16.52
C GLN A 97 3.22 -19.77 15.58
N GLU A 98 2.70 -19.36 14.43
CA GLU A 98 3.36 -18.46 13.48
C GLU A 98 3.30 -16.98 13.83
N SER A 99 2.48 -16.57 14.82
CA SER A 99 2.49 -15.20 15.35
C SER A 99 3.88 -14.79 15.87
N LEU A 100 4.68 -15.78 16.32
CA LEU A 100 6.00 -15.56 16.92
C LEU A 100 7.11 -15.22 15.93
N VAL A 101 6.93 -15.46 14.63
CA VAL A 101 7.96 -15.21 13.58
C VAL A 101 7.78 -13.90 12.83
N SER A 102 6.66 -13.18 13.03
CA SER A 102 6.50 -11.84 12.45
C SER A 102 7.23 -10.80 13.31
N HIS A 103 8.28 -10.18 12.77
CA HIS A 103 8.93 -9.03 13.39
C HIS A 103 7.95 -7.85 13.43
N HIS A 104 7.33 -7.62 14.57
CA HIS A 104 6.38 -6.52 14.76
C HIS A 104 7.11 -5.17 14.78
N SER A 105 6.96 -4.35 13.74
CA SER A 105 7.26 -2.92 13.85
C SER A 105 6.09 -2.21 14.55
N ASN A 106 6.36 -1.64 15.72
CA ASN A 106 5.41 -0.73 16.37
C ASN A 106 5.42 0.67 15.76
N ASP A 107 6.46 0.99 14.99
CA ASP A 107 6.76 2.34 14.54
C ASP A 107 5.80 2.84 13.45
N THR A 108 5.32 1.94 12.60
CA THR A 108 4.52 2.32 11.42
C THR A 108 3.24 3.08 11.77
N THR A 109 2.53 2.72 12.84
CA THR A 109 1.27 3.39 13.21
C THR A 109 1.46 4.83 13.70
N ALA A 110 2.48 5.07 14.52
CA ALA A 110 2.77 6.41 15.03
C ALA A 110 3.25 7.33 13.91
N SER A 111 4.12 6.82 13.03
CA SER A 111 4.63 7.58 11.88
C SER A 111 3.51 7.98 10.91
N VAL A 112 2.55 7.10 10.63
CA VAL A 112 1.43 7.42 9.72
C VAL A 112 0.51 8.48 10.34
N LEU A 113 0.23 8.42 11.64
CA LEU A 113 -0.58 9.44 12.34
C LEU A 113 0.11 10.82 12.37
N ALA A 114 1.43 10.84 12.57
CA ALA A 114 2.22 12.06 12.51
C ALA A 114 2.17 12.67 11.10
N ALA A 115 2.32 11.84 10.06
CA ALA A 115 2.20 12.25 8.67
C ALA A 115 0.79 12.77 8.32
N PHE A 116 -0.26 12.14 8.85
CA PHE A 116 -1.63 12.62 8.66
C PHE A 116 -1.85 14.01 9.29
N SER A 117 -1.35 14.20 10.51
CA SER A 117 -1.46 15.47 11.24
C SER A 117 -0.71 16.60 10.54
N SER A 118 0.50 16.34 10.05
CA SER A 118 1.28 17.35 9.32
C SER A 118 0.60 17.79 8.02
N MET A 119 0.01 16.84 7.28
CA MET A 119 -0.72 17.10 6.02
C MET A 119 -1.99 17.91 6.21
N ASN A 120 -2.70 17.75 7.33
CA ASN A 120 -3.91 18.52 7.63
C ASN A 120 -3.61 19.90 8.25
N SER A 121 -2.41 20.09 8.82
CA SER A 121 -2.00 21.36 9.44
C SER A 121 -1.48 22.38 8.42
N SER A 122 -1.05 21.92 7.24
CA SER A 122 -0.50 22.76 6.18
C SER A 122 -1.57 23.01 5.11
N SER A 123 -2.22 24.17 5.21
CA SER A 123 -3.19 24.70 4.23
C SER A 123 -2.52 25.19 2.94
N SER A 124 -1.58 24.42 2.38
CA SER A 124 -0.99 24.67 1.07
C SER A 124 -1.77 23.88 0.01
N GLN A 125 -2.09 24.52 -1.12
CA GLN A 125 -2.82 23.86 -2.22
C GLN A 125 -2.12 22.60 -2.76
N GLU A 126 -0.81 22.47 -2.55
CA GLU A 126 -0.02 21.32 -2.99
C GLU A 126 -0.36 20.03 -2.25
N ASN A 127 -0.69 20.09 -0.95
CA ASN A 127 -1.06 18.88 -0.20
C ASN A 127 -2.39 18.28 -0.67
N ASN A 128 -3.25 19.08 -1.31
CA ASN A 128 -4.53 18.61 -1.80
C ASN A 128 -4.42 17.69 -3.03
N LYS A 129 -3.25 17.65 -3.68
CA LYS A 129 -2.99 16.73 -4.80
C LYS A 129 -2.49 15.35 -4.36
N ILE A 130 -2.13 15.17 -3.09
CA ILE A 130 -1.63 13.91 -2.55
C ILE A 130 -2.79 12.91 -2.41
N VAL A 131 -2.69 11.78 -3.12
CA VAL A 131 -3.77 10.77 -3.20
C VAL A 131 -3.62 9.71 -2.10
N PHE A 132 -2.41 9.26 -1.82
CA PHE A 132 -2.11 8.23 -0.83
C PHE A 132 -1.44 8.82 0.40
N MET A 133 -1.64 8.17 1.55
CA MET A 133 -0.81 8.40 2.72
C MET A 133 0.67 8.14 2.37
N PRO A 134 1.60 9.03 2.79
CA PRO A 134 3.01 8.96 2.41
C PRO A 134 3.74 7.79 3.11
N LYS A 135 3.12 7.22 4.14
CA LYS A 135 3.61 6.07 4.89
C LYS A 135 2.62 4.91 4.77
N PRO A 136 3.12 3.66 4.70
CA PRO A 136 2.25 2.49 4.59
C PRO A 136 1.42 2.31 5.86
N PHE A 137 0.16 1.92 5.71
CA PHE A 137 -0.73 1.60 6.82
C PHE A 137 -0.43 0.25 7.48
N CYS A 138 -0.04 -0.73 6.67
CA CYS A 138 0.47 -2.02 7.12
C CYS A 138 1.78 -2.33 6.40
N THR A 139 2.68 -2.96 7.15
CA THR A 139 3.90 -3.56 6.63
C THR A 139 3.95 -4.98 7.17
N TYR A 140 3.92 -5.96 6.28
CA TYR A 140 3.92 -7.37 6.61
C TYR A 140 5.25 -8.00 6.22
N SER A 141 5.93 -8.55 7.21
CA SER A 141 7.20 -9.26 7.10
C SER A 141 7.01 -10.72 7.54
N GLY A 142 7.78 -11.63 6.93
CA GLY A 142 7.74 -13.06 7.27
C GLY A 142 8.03 -13.99 6.10
N HIS A 143 7.85 -13.52 4.86
CA HIS A 143 8.39 -14.23 3.70
C HIS A 143 9.91 -14.18 3.72
N THR A 144 10.54 -15.29 3.33
CA THR A 144 12.01 -15.42 3.32
C THR A 144 12.61 -15.16 1.94
N SER A 145 11.74 -15.00 0.94
CA SER A 145 12.11 -14.65 -0.43
C SER A 145 11.09 -13.68 -1.04
N ASP A 146 11.47 -13.19 -2.20
CA ASP A 146 10.73 -12.45 -3.22
C ASP A 146 9.21 -12.71 -3.24
N LEU A 147 8.39 -11.67 -3.07
CA LEU A 147 6.93 -11.77 -3.20
C LEU A 147 6.48 -11.57 -4.64
N LEU A 148 5.89 -12.60 -5.22
CA LEU A 148 5.55 -12.63 -6.65
C LEU A 148 4.17 -12.06 -6.96
N ASP A 149 3.19 -12.32 -6.11
CA ASP A 149 1.81 -11.88 -6.33
C ASP A 149 1.06 -11.64 -5.02
N VAL A 150 -0.03 -10.87 -5.13
CA VAL A 150 -0.90 -10.50 -4.02
C VAL A 150 -2.36 -10.62 -4.47
N SER A 151 -3.22 -11.13 -3.58
CA SER A 151 -4.66 -11.21 -3.84
C SER A 151 -5.47 -10.69 -2.67
N TRP A 152 -6.50 -9.89 -2.97
CA TRP A 152 -7.42 -9.31 -1.99
C TRP A 152 -8.73 -10.09 -1.93
N SER A 153 -9.24 -10.28 -0.72
CA SER A 153 -10.64 -10.64 -0.49
C SER A 153 -11.53 -9.39 -0.32
N LYS A 154 -12.85 -9.59 -0.33
CA LYS A 154 -13.84 -8.54 -0.02
C LYS A 154 -13.78 -8.05 1.44
N ASN A 155 -13.29 -8.89 2.34
CA ASN A 155 -13.24 -8.62 3.78
C ASN A 155 -11.81 -8.27 4.24
N TYR A 156 -11.02 -7.65 3.38
CA TYR A 156 -9.67 -7.17 3.69
C TYR A 156 -8.64 -8.22 4.15
N PHE A 157 -8.95 -9.51 3.97
CA PHE A 157 -7.90 -10.54 3.95
C PHE A 157 -7.07 -10.42 2.68
N ILE A 158 -5.78 -10.70 2.82
CA ILE A 158 -4.80 -10.61 1.76
C ILE A 158 -4.02 -11.93 1.73
N LEU A 159 -3.80 -12.48 0.54
CA LEU A 159 -2.86 -13.56 0.32
C LEU A 159 -1.63 -13.00 -0.40
N SER A 160 -0.43 -13.41 0.02
CA SER A 160 0.81 -13.16 -0.71
C SER A 160 1.49 -14.49 -1.05
N SER A 161 1.98 -14.63 -2.28
CA SER A 161 2.78 -15.77 -2.73
C SER A 161 4.24 -15.36 -2.90
N SER A 162 5.16 -16.28 -2.61
CA SER A 162 6.60 -16.00 -2.62
C SER A 162 7.43 -17.12 -3.23
N MET A 163 8.62 -16.77 -3.71
CA MET A 163 9.67 -17.73 -4.10
C MET A 163 10.17 -18.60 -2.95
N ASP A 164 9.81 -18.28 -1.69
CA ASP A 164 10.07 -19.14 -0.54
C ASP A 164 9.18 -20.40 -0.50
N LYS A 165 8.35 -20.58 -1.55
CA LYS A 165 7.43 -21.71 -1.75
C LYS A 165 6.24 -21.71 -0.79
N THR A 166 5.94 -20.56 -0.18
CA THR A 166 4.81 -20.42 0.74
C THR A 166 3.79 -19.41 0.26
N VAL A 167 2.57 -19.55 0.78
CA VAL A 167 1.54 -18.50 0.70
C VAL A 167 1.18 -18.06 2.11
N ARG A 168 1.16 -16.74 2.36
CA ARG A 168 0.80 -16.20 3.67
C ARG A 168 -0.54 -15.45 3.62
N LEU A 169 -1.32 -15.61 4.68
CA LEU A 169 -2.60 -14.95 4.91
C LEU A 169 -2.45 -13.81 5.92
N TRP A 170 -2.95 -12.64 5.54
CA TRP A 170 -2.90 -11.41 6.33
C TRP A 170 -4.28 -10.78 6.43
N HIS A 171 -4.46 -9.87 7.39
CA HIS A 171 -5.65 -9.03 7.49
C HIS A 171 -5.27 -7.63 7.98
N ILE A 172 -5.80 -6.56 7.37
CA ILE A 172 -5.37 -5.17 7.62
C ILE A 172 -5.50 -4.69 9.07
N SER A 173 -6.42 -5.29 9.84
CA SER A 173 -6.61 -4.94 11.26
C SER A 173 -5.53 -5.54 12.16
N ARG A 174 -4.82 -6.58 11.70
CA ARG A 174 -3.80 -7.31 12.44
C ARG A 174 -2.42 -7.04 11.84
N LYS A 175 -1.40 -7.10 12.69
CA LYS A 175 0.00 -6.96 12.31
C LYS A 175 0.68 -8.30 12.05
N GLU A 176 0.16 -9.36 12.65
CA GLU A 176 0.70 -10.72 12.54
C GLU A 176 0.24 -11.43 11.26
N CYS A 177 1.04 -12.39 10.81
CA CYS A 177 0.61 -13.41 9.86
C CYS A 177 -0.45 -14.29 10.51
N LEU A 178 -1.56 -14.55 9.80
CA LEU A 178 -2.62 -15.41 10.31
C LEU A 178 -2.31 -16.89 10.06
N CYS A 179 -1.79 -17.19 8.87
CA CYS A 179 -1.49 -18.55 8.43
C CYS A 179 -0.49 -18.53 7.28
N CYS A 180 0.40 -19.51 7.24
CA CYS A 180 1.26 -19.86 6.13
C CYS A 180 0.87 -21.24 5.60
N PHE A 181 0.76 -21.34 4.28
CA PHE A 181 0.46 -22.56 3.54
C PHE A 181 1.69 -23.00 2.76
#